data_AF-A0A1Q3BHS9-F1
#
_entry.id   AF-A0A1Q3BHS9-F1
#
_cell.length_a   1.000
_cell.length_b   1.000
_cell.length_c   1.000
_cell.angle_alpha   90.00
_cell.angle_beta   90.00
_cell.angle_gamma   90.00
#
_symmetry.space_group_name_H-M   'P 1'
#
loop_
_entity.id
_entity.type
_entity.pdbx_description
1 polymer ?
#
loop_
_entity_poly.entity_id
_entity_poly.type
_entity_poly.pdbx_seq_one_letter_code
_entity_poly.pdbx_strand_id
1 'polypeptide(L)'
;NRTLQEMCRTMLNENNLPKYFWAETINTSYYVLNQISIRSILKKTPYELWRGRKPNISHFHAFGCKCFIHNNGKDLLGKFDSKIDECIFLGYSTTSRAFRCFNKRTLLVEESMHVIFDESSPKLPKEVINVDSIDFIENGVEKLSIDNSKKEEPSQGETSQESYREALQNKTLKVVRRHPH
;
A
#
# COMPACT_ATOMS: atom_id res chain seq x y z
N ASN A 1 -7.53 -17.17 -7.68
CA ASN A 1 -6.40 -16.40 -7.11
C ASN A 1 -5.07 -16.53 -7.87
N ARG A 2 -4.91 -17.52 -8.78
CA ARG A 2 -3.66 -17.76 -9.52
C ARG A 2 -3.12 -16.54 -10.30
N THR A 3 -3.96 -15.91 -11.13
CA THR A 3 -3.57 -14.74 -11.95
C THR A 3 -3.03 -13.59 -11.10
N LEU A 4 -3.67 -13.30 -9.96
CA LEU A 4 -3.24 -12.21 -9.07
C LEU A 4 -1.85 -12.48 -8.48
N GLN A 5 -1.59 -13.72 -8.07
CA GLN A 5 -0.29 -14.12 -7.56
C GLN A 5 0.80 -14.10 -8.64
N GLU A 6 0.47 -14.53 -9.86
CA GLU A 6 1.40 -14.49 -11.01
C GLU A 6 1.77 -13.05 -11.36
N MET A 7 0.78 -12.15 -11.44
CA MET A 7 1.04 -10.71 -11.65
C MET A 7 1.91 -10.11 -10.55
N CYS A 8 1.62 -10.41 -9.28
CA CYS A 8 2.42 -9.94 -8.17
C CYS A 8 3.88 -10.38 -8.28
N ARG A 9 4.12 -11.66 -8.62
CA ARG A 9 5.48 -12.18 -8.82
C ARG A 9 6.19 -11.48 -9.98
N THR A 10 5.50 -11.29 -11.10
CA THR A 10 6.06 -10.60 -12.27
C THR A 10 6.42 -9.15 -11.95
N MET A 11 5.52 -8.39 -11.33
CA MET A 11 5.74 -6.98 -10.98
C MET A 11 6.93 -6.78 -10.02
N LEU A 12 7.07 -7.65 -9.02
CA LEU A 12 8.21 -7.62 -8.10
C LEU A 12 9.52 -7.94 -8.82
N ASN A 13 9.55 -9.02 -9.61
CA ASN A 13 10.74 -9.47 -10.31
C ASN A 13 11.21 -8.48 -11.38
N GLU A 14 10.27 -7.88 -12.13
CA GLU A 14 10.58 -6.90 -13.18
C GLU A 14 11.28 -5.66 -12.62
N ASN A 15 10.88 -5.23 -11.42
CA ASN A 15 11.42 -4.04 -10.75
C ASN A 15 12.53 -4.36 -9.73
N ASN A 16 12.92 -5.63 -9.59
CA ASN A 16 13.86 -6.10 -8.56
C ASN A 16 13.46 -5.66 -7.14
N LEU A 17 12.15 -5.67 -6.85
CA LEU A 17 11.63 -5.27 -5.55
C LEU A 17 11.61 -6.45 -4.56
N PRO A 18 11.95 -6.22 -3.29
CA PRO A 18 11.94 -7.24 -2.26
C PRO A 18 10.56 -7.84 -2.02
N LYS A 19 10.56 -9.10 -1.58
CA LYS A 19 9.33 -9.85 -1.31
C LYS A 19 8.45 -9.19 -0.25
N TYR A 20 9.00 -8.40 0.68
CA TYR A 20 8.18 -7.76 1.73
C TYR A 20 7.18 -6.74 1.16
N PHE A 21 7.37 -6.22 -0.06
CA PHE A 21 6.39 -5.38 -0.74
C PHE A 21 5.20 -6.16 -1.33
N TRP A 22 5.12 -7.49 -1.14
CA TRP A 22 4.07 -8.33 -1.72
C TRP A 22 2.65 -7.80 -1.47
N ALA A 23 2.36 -7.25 -0.30
CA ALA A 23 1.03 -6.74 0.04
C ALA A 23 0.66 -5.55 -0.85
N GLU A 24 1.58 -4.62 -1.04
CA GLU A 24 1.41 -3.46 -1.92
C GLU A 24 1.27 -3.89 -3.38
N THR A 25 2.11 -4.82 -3.83
CA THR A 25 2.05 -5.34 -5.20
C THR A 25 0.76 -6.10 -5.50
N ILE A 26 0.26 -6.90 -4.55
CA ILE A 26 -1.04 -7.58 -4.68
C ILE A 26 -2.17 -6.56 -4.78
N ASN A 27 -2.17 -5.52 -3.93
CA ASN A 27 -3.19 -4.47 -3.97
C ASN A 27 -3.18 -3.73 -5.32
N THR A 28 -2.00 -3.41 -5.84
CA THR A 28 -1.84 -2.77 -7.15
C THR A 28 -2.29 -3.69 -8.28
N SER A 29 -1.92 -4.96 -8.24
CA SER A 29 -2.35 -5.95 -9.23
C SER A 29 -3.89 -6.08 -9.24
N TYR A 30 -4.51 -6.12 -8.06
CA TYR A 30 -5.96 -6.16 -7.92
C TYR A 30 -6.63 -4.88 -8.47
N TYR A 31 -6.08 -3.71 -8.13
CA TYR A 31 -6.57 -2.42 -8.60
C TYR A 31 -6.53 -2.30 -10.12
N VAL A 32 -5.43 -2.74 -10.74
CA VAL A 32 -5.25 -2.78 -12.20
C VAL A 32 -6.24 -3.76 -12.81
N LEU A 33 -6.30 -5.01 -12.34
CA LEU A 33 -7.17 -6.05 -12.90
C LEU A 33 -8.65 -5.64 -12.90
N ASN A 34 -9.13 -4.99 -11.83
CA ASN A 34 -10.51 -4.53 -11.76
C ASN A 34 -10.87 -3.50 -12.83
N GLN A 35 -9.88 -2.77 -13.33
CA GLN A 35 -10.08 -1.69 -14.28
C GLN A 35 -9.74 -2.08 -15.71
N ILE A 36 -8.83 -3.02 -15.95
CA ILE A 36 -8.42 -3.40 -17.32
C ILE A 36 -9.01 -4.75 -17.77
N SER A 37 -9.41 -5.62 -16.85
CA SER A 37 -9.91 -6.94 -17.21
C SER A 37 -11.33 -6.83 -17.78
N ILE A 38 -11.50 -7.14 -19.07
CA ILE A 38 -12.81 -7.14 -19.73
C ILE A 38 -13.42 -8.54 -19.63
N ARG A 39 -14.64 -8.62 -19.09
CA ARG A 39 -15.42 -9.86 -19.20
C ARG A 39 -16.01 -9.95 -20.60
N SER A 40 -15.55 -10.93 -21.39
CA SER A 40 -15.95 -11.12 -22.81
C SER A 40 -17.47 -11.03 -23.03
N ILE A 41 -18.26 -11.66 -22.16
CA ILE A 41 -19.73 -11.67 -22.30
C ILE A 41 -20.40 -10.32 -22.06
N LEU A 42 -19.83 -9.48 -21.17
CA LEU A 42 -20.40 -8.18 -20.80
C LEU A 42 -19.76 -7.02 -21.56
N LYS A 43 -18.59 -7.25 -22.18
CA LYS A 43 -17.73 -6.23 -22.81
C LYS A 43 -17.45 -5.03 -21.89
N LYS A 44 -17.46 -5.27 -20.58
CA LYS A 44 -17.24 -4.27 -19.53
C LYS A 44 -16.24 -4.79 -18.50
N THR A 45 -15.58 -3.84 -17.83
CA THR A 45 -14.66 -4.14 -16.75
C THR A 45 -15.41 -4.23 -15.41
N PRO A 46 -14.90 -4.96 -14.40
CA PRO A 46 -15.49 -4.96 -13.06
C PRO A 46 -15.72 -3.55 -12.51
N TYR A 47 -14.78 -2.63 -12.75
CA TYR A 47 -14.89 -1.22 -12.38
C TYR A 47 -16.10 -0.55 -13.04
N GLU A 48 -16.30 -0.74 -14.35
CA GLU A 48 -17.44 -0.17 -15.08
C GLU A 48 -18.77 -0.73 -14.57
N LEU A 49 -18.82 -2.02 -14.25
CA LEU A 49 -20.01 -2.66 -13.69
C LEU A 49 -20.35 -2.12 -12.31
N TRP A 50 -19.34 -1.83 -11.48
CA TRP A 50 -19.54 -1.34 -10.12
C TRP A 50 -19.76 0.17 -10.03
N ARG A 51 -19.06 0.97 -10.85
CA ARG A 51 -19.07 2.45 -10.80
C ARG A 51 -19.92 3.09 -11.88
N GLY A 52 -20.41 2.33 -12.85
CA GLY A 52 -21.23 2.84 -13.96
C GLY A 52 -20.49 3.75 -14.94
N ARG A 53 -19.17 3.86 -14.84
CA ARG A 53 -18.33 4.73 -15.68
C ARG A 53 -17.02 4.06 -16.06
N LYS A 54 -16.44 4.46 -17.19
CA LYS A 54 -15.14 3.97 -17.64
C LYS A 54 -14.03 4.37 -16.67
N PRO A 55 -13.02 3.51 -16.43
CA PRO A 55 -11.85 3.87 -15.64
C PRO A 55 -11.05 4.96 -16.36
N ASN A 56 -10.43 5.85 -15.59
CA ASN A 56 -9.55 6.87 -16.15
C ASN A 56 -8.13 6.30 -16.32
N ILE A 57 -7.71 6.09 -17.56
CA ILE A 57 -6.42 5.47 -17.87
C ILE A 57 -5.25 6.40 -17.53
N SER A 58 -5.44 7.73 -17.55
CA SER A 58 -4.35 8.68 -17.26
C SER A 58 -3.90 8.71 -15.80
N HIS A 59 -4.62 8.01 -14.92
CA HIS A 59 -4.24 7.86 -13.51
C HIS A 59 -3.28 6.69 -13.27
N PHE A 60 -3.07 5.82 -14.27
CA PHE A 60 -2.17 4.69 -14.14
C PHE A 60 -0.71 5.12 -14.34
N HIS A 61 0.14 4.59 -13.47
CA HIS A 61 1.58 4.76 -13.51
C HIS A 61 2.29 3.41 -13.46
N ALA A 62 3.51 3.36 -14.00
CA ALA A 62 4.32 2.14 -14.01
C ALA A 62 4.72 1.73 -12.58
N PHE A 63 4.27 0.57 -12.12
CA PHE A 63 4.66 0.03 -10.80
C PHE A 63 6.18 -0.10 -10.71
N GLY A 64 6.77 0.33 -9.59
CA GLY A 64 8.21 0.33 -9.35
C GLY A 64 8.98 1.51 -9.96
N CYS A 65 8.31 2.43 -10.68
CA CYS A 65 8.99 3.62 -11.20
C CYS A 65 9.50 4.55 -10.09
N LYS A 66 10.51 5.34 -10.44
CA LYS A 66 11.00 6.42 -9.59
C LYS A 66 9.94 7.51 -9.53
N CYS A 67 9.67 8.03 -8.34
CA CYS A 67 8.78 9.16 -8.16
C CYS A 67 9.27 10.08 -7.06
N PHE A 68 8.70 11.28 -6.99
CA PHE A 68 9.10 12.32 -6.07
C PHE A 68 7.88 12.85 -5.32
N ILE A 69 7.99 12.93 -3.99
CA ILE A 69 6.96 13.48 -3.11
C ILE A 69 7.52 14.66 -2.32
N HIS A 70 6.66 15.62 -1.99
CA HIS A 70 7.06 16.73 -1.13
C HIS A 70 7.15 16.28 0.32
N ASN A 71 8.26 16.59 0.99
CA ASN A 71 8.37 16.45 2.42
C ASN A 71 7.61 17.61 3.08
N ASN A 72 6.37 17.35 3.51
CA ASN A 72 5.46 18.33 4.14
C ASN A 72 5.89 18.71 5.58
N GLY A 73 7.19 18.87 5.85
CA GLY A 73 7.72 19.22 7.16
C GLY A 73 7.63 18.07 8.18
N LYS A 74 7.63 16.81 7.71
CA LYS A 74 7.68 15.63 8.59
C LYS A 74 9.01 15.53 9.32
N ASP A 75 10.05 16.09 8.72
CA ASP A 75 11.39 16.15 9.29
C ASP A 75 11.81 17.61 9.47
N LEU A 76 12.68 17.82 10.47
CA LEU A 76 13.31 19.11 10.73
C LEU A 76 14.42 19.34 9.69
N LEU A 77 14.03 19.77 8.50
CA LEU A 77 14.96 20.15 7.44
C LEU A 77 15.56 21.52 7.75
N GLY A 78 16.88 21.62 7.66
CA GLY A 78 17.58 22.90 7.65
C GLY A 78 17.16 23.75 6.45
N LYS A 79 17.49 25.06 6.51
CA LYS A 79 17.08 26.05 5.51
C LYS A 79 17.46 25.69 4.06
N PHE A 80 18.45 24.81 3.87
CA PHE A 80 19.02 24.43 2.58
C PHE A 80 18.81 22.95 2.22
N ASP A 81 18.10 22.17 3.03
CA ASP A 81 17.88 20.75 2.74
C ASP A 81 16.80 20.58 1.67
N SER A 82 16.92 19.50 0.87
CA SER A 82 15.95 19.16 -0.17
C SER A 82 14.58 18.85 0.43
N LYS A 83 13.55 19.61 0.07
CA LYS A 83 12.16 19.36 0.50
C LYS A 83 11.45 18.29 -0.33
N ILE A 84 12.17 17.55 -1.15
CA ILE A 84 11.61 16.53 -2.04
C ILE A 84 12.30 15.21 -1.72
N ASP A 85 11.50 14.18 -1.53
CA ASP A 85 11.97 12.83 -1.27
C ASP A 85 11.84 11.97 -2.52
N GLU A 86 12.94 11.29 -2.88
CA GLU A 86 12.92 10.24 -3.89
C GLU A 86 12.23 8.98 -3.34
N CYS A 87 11.27 8.48 -4.09
CA CYS A 87 10.42 7.36 -3.73
C CYS A 87 10.32 6.34 -4.86
N ILE A 88 9.81 5.16 -4.52
CA ILE A 88 9.43 4.11 -5.46
C ILE A 88 7.90 4.01 -5.46
N PHE A 89 7.27 4.09 -6.62
CA PHE A 89 5.83 3.93 -6.73
C PHE A 89 5.42 2.47 -6.46
N LEU A 90 4.54 2.26 -5.47
CA LEU A 90 4.07 0.93 -5.10
C LEU A 90 2.59 0.71 -5.37
N GLY A 91 1.78 1.75 -5.49
CA GLY A 91 0.36 1.53 -5.77
C GLY A 91 -0.56 2.69 -5.48
N TYR A 92 -1.83 2.34 -5.32
CA TYR A 92 -2.93 3.28 -5.18
C TYR A 92 -3.52 3.16 -3.78
N SER A 93 -3.91 4.30 -3.18
CA SER A 93 -4.64 4.31 -1.92
C SER A 93 -6.02 3.65 -2.11
N THR A 94 -6.47 2.90 -1.10
CA THR A 94 -7.81 2.28 -1.10
C THR A 94 -8.91 3.25 -0.68
N THR A 95 -8.55 4.34 0.00
CA THR A 95 -9.49 5.28 0.62
C THR A 95 -9.54 6.63 -0.08
N SER A 96 -8.49 6.99 -0.82
CA SER A 96 -8.35 8.30 -1.46
C SER A 96 -7.80 8.20 -2.87
N ARG A 97 -7.64 9.34 -3.55
CA ARG A 97 -6.98 9.42 -4.86
C ARG A 97 -5.46 9.56 -4.76
N ALA A 98 -4.90 9.29 -3.59
CA ALA A 98 -3.47 9.31 -3.34
C ALA A 98 -2.78 8.06 -3.90
N PHE A 99 -1.48 8.21 -4.10
CA PHE A 99 -0.56 7.15 -4.47
C PHE A 99 0.19 6.66 -3.23
N ARG A 100 0.48 5.37 -3.19
CA ARG A 100 1.32 4.72 -2.19
C ARG A 100 2.74 4.62 -2.74
N CYS A 101 3.68 5.26 -2.06
CA CYS A 101 5.07 5.35 -2.49
C CYS A 101 5.99 4.97 -1.33
N PHE A 102 7.00 4.15 -1.60
CA PHE A 102 8.05 3.87 -0.63
C PHE A 102 9.09 4.97 -0.64
N ASN A 103 9.19 5.70 0.46
CA ASN A 103 10.15 6.79 0.62
C ASN A 103 11.50 6.22 1.02
N LYS A 104 12.52 6.42 0.17
CA LYS A 104 13.86 5.85 0.40
C LYS A 104 14.58 6.47 1.60
N ARG A 105 14.20 7.68 2.00
CA ARG A 105 14.81 8.40 3.12
C ARG A 105 14.21 7.96 4.46
N THR A 106 12.89 7.84 4.55
CA THR A 106 12.22 7.43 5.80
C THR A 106 12.07 5.91 5.93
N LEU A 107 12.27 5.16 4.84
CA LEU A 107 12.04 3.72 4.74
C LEU A 107 10.59 3.31 5.04
N LEU A 108 9.64 4.23 4.81
CA LEU A 108 8.21 4.01 5.04
C LEU A 108 7.42 4.10 3.73
N VAL A 109 6.31 3.37 3.67
CA VAL A 109 5.30 3.54 2.62
C VAL A 109 4.38 4.68 3.02
N GLU A 110 4.35 5.73 2.20
CA GLU A 110 3.58 6.94 2.43
C GLU A 110 2.48 7.11 1.38
N GLU A 111 1.37 7.74 1.78
CA GLU A 111 0.34 8.17 0.85
C GLU A 111 0.51 9.65 0.49
N SER A 112 0.53 9.96 -0.81
CA SER A 112 0.56 11.35 -1.29
C SER A 112 -0.32 11.53 -2.52
N MET A 113 -1.10 12.63 -2.57
CA MET A 113 -1.86 13.02 -3.75
C MET A 113 -1.01 13.77 -4.80
N HIS A 114 0.10 14.37 -4.36
CA HIS A 114 0.98 15.17 -5.20
C HIS A 114 2.29 14.42 -5.38
N VAL A 115 2.37 13.67 -6.49
CA VAL A 115 3.51 12.84 -6.85
C VAL A 115 3.92 13.17 -8.27
N ILE A 116 5.22 13.34 -8.47
CA ILE A 116 5.82 13.52 -9.80
C ILE A 116 6.47 12.19 -10.17
N PHE A 117 6.06 11.60 -11.29
CA PHE A 117 6.56 10.31 -11.76
C PHE A 117 7.65 10.49 -12.81
N ASP A 118 8.77 9.78 -12.63
CA ASP A 118 9.83 9.65 -13.62
C ASP A 118 9.73 8.24 -14.24
N GLU A 119 8.99 8.16 -15.34
CA GLU A 119 8.79 6.92 -16.11
C GLU A 119 9.78 6.80 -17.28
N SER A 120 10.76 7.70 -17.39
CA SER A 120 11.73 7.72 -18.49
C SER A 120 12.62 6.48 -18.52
N SER A 121 12.79 5.82 -17.37
CA SER A 121 13.40 4.49 -17.24
C SER A 121 12.65 3.67 -16.18
N PRO A 122 11.78 2.72 -16.56
CA PRO A 122 11.03 1.91 -15.60
C PRO A 122 11.92 0.93 -14.82
N LYS A 123 13.22 0.88 -15.12
CA LYS A 123 14.18 0.01 -14.43
C LYS A 123 14.86 0.80 -13.32
N LEU A 124 14.58 0.44 -12.08
CA LEU A 124 15.42 0.87 -10.97
C LEU A 124 16.87 0.39 -11.22
N PRO A 125 17.90 1.25 -11.02
CA PRO A 125 19.28 0.80 -11.02
C PRO A 125 19.45 -0.34 -10.00
N LYS A 126 20.29 -1.32 -10.32
CA LYS A 126 20.51 -2.56 -9.53
C LYS A 126 20.97 -2.33 -8.07
N GLU A 127 21.23 -1.09 -7.65
CA GLU A 127 21.91 -0.74 -6.41
C GLU A 127 21.04 -0.08 -5.33
N VAL A 128 19.72 0.04 -5.51
CA VAL A 128 18.92 0.92 -4.62
C VAL A 128 18.59 0.32 -3.25
N ILE A 129 18.72 -1.00 -3.05
CA ILE A 129 18.36 -1.62 -1.78
C ILE A 129 19.61 -2.16 -1.14
N ASN A 130 20.26 -1.32 -0.33
CA ASN A 130 21.33 -1.76 0.52
C ASN A 130 20.79 -2.87 1.43
N VAL A 131 21.38 -4.06 1.33
CA VAL A 131 21.04 -5.25 2.11
C VAL A 131 21.13 -4.96 3.62
N ASP A 132 21.98 -4.01 4.01
CA ASP A 132 22.11 -3.56 5.39
C ASP A 132 20.85 -2.85 5.94
N SER A 133 20.03 -2.24 5.07
CA SER A 133 18.74 -1.63 5.46
C SER A 133 17.63 -2.68 5.62
N ILE A 134 17.78 -3.85 4.98
CA ILE A 134 16.84 -4.97 5.10
C ILE A 134 17.00 -5.63 6.48
N ASP A 135 18.24 -5.84 6.92
CA ASP A 135 18.52 -6.41 8.25
C ASP A 135 17.98 -5.51 9.38
N PHE A 136 18.03 -4.19 9.21
CA PHE A 136 17.51 -3.26 10.24
C PHE A 136 15.98 -3.30 10.34
N ILE A 137 15.26 -3.49 9.23
CA ILE A 137 13.80 -3.62 9.21
C ILE A 137 13.37 -5.00 9.73
N GLU A 138 14.02 -6.09 9.29
CA GLU A 138 13.72 -7.45 9.77
C GLU A 138 13.98 -7.59 11.27
N ASN A 139 15.11 -7.10 11.77
CA ASN A 139 15.43 -7.10 13.21
C ASN A 139 14.49 -6.17 14.02
N GLY A 140 14.00 -5.09 13.42
CA GLY A 140 13.01 -4.19 14.06
C GLY A 140 11.64 -4.85 14.23
N VAL A 141 11.20 -5.61 13.23
CA VAL A 141 9.92 -6.35 13.26
C VAL A 141 9.98 -7.54 14.23
N GLU A 142 11.12 -8.23 14.34
CA GLU A 142 11.32 -9.30 15.33
C GLU A 142 11.30 -8.78 16.78
N LYS A 143 11.92 -7.63 17.06
CA LYS A 143 11.87 -7.04 18.41
C LYS A 143 10.46 -6.62 18.84
N LEU A 144 9.61 -6.19 17.90
CA LEU A 144 8.21 -5.82 18.17
C LEU A 144 7.29 -7.04 18.38
N SER A 145 7.69 -8.23 17.91
CA SER A 145 6.90 -9.47 18.01
C SER A 145 7.24 -10.30 19.24
N ILE A 146 8.41 -10.10 19.86
CA ILE A 146 8.80 -10.78 21.10
C ILE A 146 8.04 -10.24 22.33
N ASP A 147 7.68 -8.95 22.35
CA ASP A 147 7.00 -8.34 23.52
C ASP A 147 5.50 -8.66 23.63
N ASN A 148 4.86 -9.16 22.57
CA ASN A 148 3.43 -9.50 22.58
C ASN A 148 3.14 -10.98 22.95
N SER A 149 4.17 -11.75 23.32
CA SER A 149 4.06 -13.19 23.54
C SER A 149 4.24 -13.59 25.01
N LYS A 150 3.47 -13.03 25.95
CA LYS A 150 3.27 -13.65 27.26
C LYS A 150 1.80 -13.58 27.74
N LYS A 151 1.14 -14.76 27.61
CA LYS A 151 0.02 -15.33 28.39
C LYS A 151 -1.37 -14.71 28.13
N GLU A 152 -2.48 -15.44 27.96
CA GLU A 152 -2.90 -16.82 28.33
C GLU A 152 -4.11 -17.23 27.44
N GLU A 153 -4.26 -18.53 27.10
CA GLU A 153 -5.53 -19.11 26.62
C GLU A 153 -6.44 -19.50 27.82
N PRO A 154 -7.78 -19.54 27.65
CA PRO A 154 -8.41 -20.88 27.54
C PRO A 154 -9.66 -21.00 26.63
N SER A 155 -9.71 -22.15 25.94
CA SER A 155 -10.82 -23.09 25.68
C SER A 155 -12.18 -22.64 25.08
N GLN A 156 -12.40 -23.15 23.85
CA GLN A 156 -13.63 -23.69 23.22
C GLN A 156 -15.03 -23.37 23.80
N GLY A 157 -15.90 -22.84 22.93
CA GLY A 157 -17.36 -22.87 23.08
C GLY A 157 -18.06 -21.94 22.09
N GLU A 158 -18.91 -22.49 21.24
CA GLU A 158 -19.64 -21.85 20.13
C GLU A 158 -20.32 -20.51 20.49
N THR A 159 -20.21 -19.48 19.64
CA THR A 159 -21.26 -18.51 19.25
C THR A 159 -20.68 -17.50 18.24
N SER A 160 -20.70 -17.86 16.96
CA SER A 160 -20.16 -17.02 15.87
C SER A 160 -21.30 -16.44 15.04
N GLN A 161 -21.79 -15.25 15.42
CA GLN A 161 -22.36 -14.23 14.51
C GLN A 161 -22.90 -12.99 15.27
N GLU A 162 -23.38 -13.16 16.50
CA GLU A 162 -23.92 -12.05 17.30
C GLU A 162 -22.83 -11.15 17.89
N SER A 163 -21.71 -11.72 18.34
CA SER A 163 -20.55 -10.96 18.85
C SER A 163 -19.97 -9.97 17.83
N TYR A 164 -19.94 -10.33 16.55
CA TYR A 164 -19.45 -9.44 15.49
C TYR A 164 -20.40 -8.28 15.18
N ARG A 165 -21.71 -8.51 15.27
CA ARG A 165 -22.73 -7.46 15.10
C ARG A 165 -22.73 -6.50 16.28
N GLU A 166 -22.60 -7.01 17.50
CA GLU A 166 -22.50 -6.20 18.72
C GLU A 166 -21.19 -5.39 18.76
N ALA A 167 -20.07 -5.96 18.30
CA ALA A 167 -18.80 -5.25 18.19
C ALA A 167 -18.85 -4.11 17.17
N LEU A 168 -19.56 -4.28 16.05
CA LEU A 168 -19.78 -3.21 15.07
C LEU A 168 -20.71 -2.12 15.61
N GLN A 169 -21.77 -2.49 16.33
CA GLN A 169 -22.71 -1.53 16.93
C GLN A 169 -22.06 -0.71 18.05
N ASN A 170 -21.26 -1.34 18.90
CA ASN A 170 -20.53 -0.67 19.99
C ASN A 170 -19.37 0.19 19.50
N LYS A 171 -18.75 -0.16 18.35
CA LYS A 171 -17.72 0.67 17.71
C LYS A 171 -18.32 1.90 17.02
N THR A 172 -19.54 1.79 16.49
CA THR A 172 -20.26 2.91 15.85
C THR A 172 -20.78 3.92 16.89
N LEU A 173 -21.23 3.46 18.06
CA LEU A 173 -21.69 4.34 19.14
C LEU A 173 -20.55 5.11 19.85
N LYS A 174 -19.32 4.58 19.86
CA LYS A 174 -18.15 5.26 20.46
C LYS A 174 -17.59 6.42 19.62
N VAL A 175 -18.00 6.56 18.35
CA VAL A 175 -17.49 7.63 17.45
C VAL A 175 -18.29 8.94 17.55
N VAL A 176 -19.46 8.97 18.21
CA VAL A 176 -20.35 10.15 18.22
C VAL A 176 -20.34 10.97 19.51
N ARG A 177 -19.52 10.65 20.53
CA ARG A 177 -19.44 11.49 21.75
C ARG A 177 -18.03 11.73 22.23
N ARG A 178 -17.30 12.63 21.56
CA ARG A 178 -16.33 13.54 22.19
C ARG A 178 -16.25 14.85 21.40
N HIS A 179 -16.96 15.88 21.87
CA HIS A 179 -16.57 17.28 21.74
C HIS A 179 -16.36 17.81 23.16
N PRO A 180 -15.24 18.46 23.45
CA PRO A 180 -15.14 19.45 24.50
C PRO A 180 -15.11 20.87 23.91
N HIS A 181 -15.85 21.76 24.60
CA HIS A 181 -16.05 23.21 24.45
C HIS A 181 -17.28 23.63 23.65
#